data_AF-A0ABD3UUA5-F1
#
_entry.id   AF-A0ABD3UUA5-F1
#
_cell.length_a   1.000
_cell.length_b   1.000
_cell.length_c   1.000
_cell.angle_alpha   90.00
_cell.angle_beta   90.00
_cell.angle_gamma   90.00
#
_symmetry.space_group_name_H-M   'P 1'
#
loop_
_entity.id
_entity.type
_entity.pdbx_description
1 polymer ?
#
loop_
_entity_poly.entity_id
_entity_poly.type
_entity_poly.pdbx_seq_one_letter_code
_entity_poly.pdbx_strand_id
1 'polypeptide(L)'
;MAELSNTRTGAMFPQYYAYDKRIQTFLNWKIDSHMQPRELAEAGFLYQGDGDSVICYYCGGELSNWGPGDNAWIEHETFYPSCAHVLLQKTGHLTLGDGHADHESYVMQNSGQGFNKDCELEDSLKETGFDDHKKLEEENKQLRHQFVCATCLQERTCISFLPCSHTSACLMCSQKLQNCNICQRHIIATVRTYYC
;
A
#
# COMPACT_ATOMS: atom_id res chain seq x y z
N MET A 1 -33.81 -24.57 -1.72
CA MET A 1 -33.33 -23.39 -2.47
C MET A 1 -32.97 -22.34 -1.43
N ALA A 2 -31.81 -21.69 -1.57
CA ALA A 2 -31.36 -20.53 -0.81
C ALA A 2 -30.47 -19.70 -1.75
N GLU A 3 -30.50 -18.39 -1.64
CA GLU A 3 -30.32 -17.51 -2.81
C GLU A 3 -28.87 -17.19 -3.16
N LEU A 4 -28.55 -17.22 -4.46
CA LEU A 4 -27.29 -16.72 -5.01
C LEU A 4 -27.41 -15.22 -5.34
N SER A 5 -27.30 -14.36 -4.33
CA SER A 5 -27.17 -12.91 -4.57
C SER A 5 -26.53 -12.16 -3.40
N ASN A 6 -25.31 -11.64 -3.60
CA ASN A 6 -25.02 -10.18 -3.59
C ASN A 6 -23.50 -9.91 -3.72
N THR A 7 -22.86 -10.41 -4.79
CA THR A 7 -21.47 -10.05 -5.12
C THR A 7 -21.43 -8.62 -5.69
N ARG A 8 -21.46 -7.62 -4.79
CA ARG A 8 -21.29 -6.21 -5.16
C ARG A 8 -19.96 -6.02 -5.91
N THR A 9 -20.05 -5.57 -7.16
CA THR A 9 -18.92 -5.47 -8.10
C THR A 9 -18.01 -4.25 -7.88
N GLY A 10 -17.92 -3.77 -6.63
CA GLY A 10 -17.11 -2.62 -6.22
C GLY A 10 -17.32 -2.26 -4.75
N ALA A 11 -16.49 -1.34 -4.24
CA ALA A 11 -16.57 -0.85 -2.87
C ALA A 11 -17.94 -0.25 -2.51
N MET A 12 -18.40 -0.45 -1.28
CA MET A 12 -19.67 0.10 -0.79
C MET A 12 -19.67 1.63 -0.72
N PHE A 13 -18.52 2.23 -0.39
CA PHE A 13 -18.32 3.67 -0.29
C PHE A 13 -17.06 4.13 -1.08
N PRO A 14 -17.12 4.19 -2.43
CA PRO A 14 -15.94 4.42 -3.27
C PRO A 14 -15.18 5.73 -3.00
N GLN A 15 -15.86 6.77 -2.51
CA GLN A 15 -15.27 8.06 -2.16
C GLN A 15 -14.25 7.98 -1.00
N TYR A 16 -14.23 6.86 -0.27
CA TYR A 16 -13.33 6.58 0.85
C TYR A 16 -12.21 5.56 0.50
N TYR A 17 -11.98 5.30 -0.80
CA TYR A 17 -10.89 4.44 -1.28
C TYR A 17 -9.49 4.95 -0.86
N ALA A 18 -9.28 6.28 -0.87
CA ALA A 18 -8.04 6.90 -0.41
C ALA A 18 -7.96 6.93 1.13
N TYR A 19 -6.80 6.58 1.69
CA TYR A 19 -6.55 6.57 3.15
C TYR A 19 -6.90 7.91 3.81
N ASP A 20 -6.46 9.03 3.22
CA ASP A 20 -6.70 10.38 3.74
C ASP A 20 -8.19 10.68 3.97
N LYS A 21 -9.07 10.09 3.16
CA LYS A 21 -10.52 10.24 3.31
C LYS A 21 -11.07 9.40 4.46
N ARG A 22 -10.44 8.27 4.78
CA ARG A 22 -10.84 7.42 5.91
C ARG A 22 -10.41 8.02 7.23
N ILE A 23 -9.13 8.40 7.36
CA ILE A 23 -8.62 9.02 8.60
C ILE A 23 -9.33 10.34 8.93
N GLN A 24 -9.79 11.09 7.93
CA GLN A 24 -10.64 12.28 8.10
C GLN A 24 -12.00 12.01 8.77
N THR A 25 -12.49 10.77 8.83
CA THR A 25 -13.72 10.43 9.57
C THR A 25 -13.50 10.38 11.09
N PHE A 26 -12.28 10.11 11.55
CA PHE A 26 -11.93 9.92 12.95
C PHE A 26 -11.62 11.23 13.71
N LEU A 27 -11.93 12.41 13.15
CA LEU A 27 -11.63 13.71 13.77
C LEU A 27 -12.27 13.91 15.16
N ASN A 28 -13.38 13.24 15.44
CA ASN A 28 -14.08 13.25 16.74
C ASN A 28 -13.97 11.90 17.48
N TRP A 29 -13.06 11.01 17.07
CA TRP A 29 -12.82 9.74 17.75
C TRP A 29 -12.25 10.01 19.14
N LYS A 30 -12.78 9.33 20.15
CA LYS A 30 -12.47 9.65 21.55
C LYS A 30 -11.12 9.07 21.99
N ILE A 31 -10.44 9.76 22.89
CA ILE A 31 -9.09 9.39 23.38
C ILE A 31 -9.14 8.18 24.34
N ASP A 32 -10.30 7.85 24.90
CA ASP A 32 -10.53 6.70 25.79
C ASP A 32 -10.78 5.37 25.05
N SER A 33 -10.81 5.38 23.72
CA SER A 33 -10.89 4.17 22.88
C SER A 33 -9.67 3.27 23.04
N HIS A 34 -9.85 1.95 22.95
CA HIS A 34 -8.73 1.00 22.93
C HIS A 34 -7.99 0.92 21.58
N MET A 35 -8.61 1.35 20.47
CA MET A 35 -8.05 1.28 19.12
C MET A 35 -7.51 2.62 18.61
N GLN A 36 -6.49 2.56 17.75
CA GLN A 36 -5.93 3.75 17.10
C GLN A 36 -6.66 4.08 15.79
N PRO A 37 -7.14 5.33 15.59
CA PRO A 37 -7.72 5.79 14.32
C PRO A 37 -6.91 5.46 13.07
N ARG A 38 -5.58 5.51 13.20
CA ARG A 38 -4.62 5.16 12.16
C ARG A 38 -4.83 3.73 11.66
N GLU A 39 -4.83 2.78 12.58
CA GLU A 39 -4.92 1.35 12.32
C GLU A 39 -6.28 0.99 11.71
N LEU A 40 -7.36 1.52 12.29
CA LEU A 40 -8.72 1.35 11.77
C LEU A 40 -8.84 1.87 10.33
N ALA A 41 -8.33 3.08 10.05
CA ALA A 41 -8.34 3.64 8.71
C ALA A 41 -7.41 2.89 7.72
N GLU A 42 -6.28 2.35 8.18
CA GLU A 42 -5.40 1.49 7.38
C GLU A 42 -6.13 0.17 7.02
N ALA A 43 -6.75 -0.49 8.00
CA ALA A 43 -7.60 -1.68 7.85
C ALA A 43 -8.89 -1.47 7.04
N GLY A 44 -9.16 -0.24 6.59
CA GLY A 44 -10.24 0.07 5.65
C GLY A 44 -11.53 0.59 6.30
N PHE A 45 -11.50 0.92 7.59
CA PHE A 45 -12.67 1.39 8.32
C PHE A 45 -12.87 2.92 8.26
N LEU A 46 -14.10 3.32 8.54
CA LEU A 46 -14.61 4.69 8.65
C LEU A 46 -15.31 4.82 10.00
N TYR A 47 -15.12 5.91 10.73
CA TYR A 47 -15.91 6.19 11.93
C TYR A 47 -17.33 6.60 11.55
N GLN A 48 -18.33 6.05 12.26
CA GLN A 48 -19.74 6.41 12.08
C GLN A 48 -20.18 7.62 12.92
N GLY A 49 -19.37 8.04 13.90
CA GLY A 49 -19.63 9.23 14.72
C GLY A 49 -20.34 8.97 16.06
N ASP A 50 -20.62 7.70 16.39
CA ASP A 50 -21.13 7.28 17.69
C ASP A 50 -20.35 6.06 18.22
N GLY A 51 -20.31 5.89 19.54
CA GLY A 51 -19.59 4.82 20.21
C GLY A 51 -18.13 4.69 19.74
N ASP A 52 -17.72 3.44 19.56
CA ASP A 52 -16.50 3.00 18.87
C ASP A 52 -16.84 2.28 17.54
N SER A 53 -18.05 2.47 17.03
CA SER A 53 -18.55 1.78 15.83
C SER A 53 -17.89 2.28 14.56
N VAL A 54 -17.35 1.35 13.77
CA VAL A 54 -16.67 1.65 12.51
C VAL A 54 -17.14 0.72 11.39
N ILE A 55 -17.22 1.27 10.17
CA ILE A 55 -17.72 0.57 8.98
C ILE A 55 -16.68 0.53 7.86
N CYS A 56 -16.49 -0.63 7.23
CA CYS A 56 -15.52 -0.81 6.15
C CYS A 56 -15.98 -0.10 4.86
N TYR A 57 -15.11 0.71 4.25
CA TYR A 57 -15.43 1.40 2.99
C TYR A 57 -15.72 0.42 1.83
N TYR A 58 -15.14 -0.78 1.85
CA TYR A 58 -15.26 -1.74 0.76
C TYR A 58 -16.43 -2.70 0.94
N CYS A 59 -16.43 -3.55 1.97
CA CYS A 59 -17.49 -4.57 2.15
C CYS A 59 -18.76 -4.01 2.81
N GLY A 60 -18.68 -2.90 3.55
CA GLY A 60 -19.77 -2.40 4.37
C GLY A 60 -19.97 -3.14 5.70
N GLY A 61 -19.02 -3.99 6.09
CA GLY A 61 -19.01 -4.66 7.40
C GLY A 61 -18.75 -3.67 8.53
N GLU A 62 -19.41 -3.86 9.67
CA GLU A 62 -19.40 -2.96 10.83
C GLU A 62 -18.84 -3.69 12.06
N LEU A 63 -17.96 -3.04 12.82
CA LEU A 63 -17.34 -3.57 14.04
C LEU A 63 -17.38 -2.51 15.16
N SER A 64 -17.55 -2.96 16.40
CA SER A 64 -17.72 -2.15 17.62
C SER A 64 -17.44 -3.00 18.86
N ASN A 65 -17.33 -2.38 20.04
CA ASN A 65 -16.95 -3.00 21.31
C ASN A 65 -15.48 -3.49 21.34
N TRP A 66 -14.57 -2.69 20.78
CA TRP A 66 -13.15 -3.02 20.66
C TRP A 66 -12.45 -3.09 22.03
N GLY A 67 -11.77 -4.20 22.30
CA GLY A 67 -11.03 -4.46 23.53
C GLY A 67 -9.56 -4.01 23.51
N PRO A 68 -8.89 -3.98 24.68
CA PRO A 68 -7.45 -3.72 24.76
C PRO A 68 -6.63 -4.85 24.13
N GLY A 69 -6.00 -4.58 22.98
CA GLY A 69 -5.15 -5.54 22.27
C GLY A 69 -5.81 -6.22 21.06
N ASP A 70 -7.04 -5.85 20.72
CA ASP A 70 -7.66 -6.22 19.45
C ASP A 70 -6.84 -5.66 18.27
N ASN A 71 -6.97 -6.27 17.09
CA ASN A 71 -6.30 -5.82 15.87
C ASN A 71 -7.29 -5.63 14.72
N ALA A 72 -7.29 -4.43 14.14
CA ALA A 72 -8.30 -4.05 13.15
C ALA A 72 -8.26 -4.91 11.87
N TRP A 73 -7.10 -5.45 11.48
CA TRP A 73 -7.00 -6.34 10.31
C TRP A 73 -7.48 -7.76 10.62
N ILE A 74 -7.13 -8.31 11.79
CA ILE A 74 -7.53 -9.66 12.21
C ILE A 74 -9.05 -9.74 12.40
N GLU A 75 -9.67 -8.75 13.05
CA GLU A 75 -11.13 -8.73 13.22
C GLU A 75 -11.87 -8.53 11.89
N HIS A 76 -11.36 -7.66 11.01
CA HIS A 76 -11.91 -7.46 9.67
C HIS A 76 -11.82 -8.74 8.81
N GLU A 77 -10.70 -9.47 8.90
CA GLU A 77 -10.55 -10.80 8.30
C GLU A 77 -11.54 -11.81 8.88
N THR A 78 -11.68 -11.84 10.20
CA THR A 78 -12.46 -12.87 10.92
C THR A 78 -13.96 -12.73 10.65
N PHE A 79 -14.49 -11.50 10.69
CA PHE A 79 -15.91 -11.25 10.44
C PHE A 79 -16.26 -11.09 8.95
N TYR A 80 -15.33 -10.61 8.11
CA TYR A 80 -15.59 -10.35 6.69
C TYR A 80 -14.50 -10.90 5.76
N PRO A 81 -14.21 -12.22 5.78
CA PRO A 81 -13.06 -12.82 5.07
C PRO A 81 -13.11 -12.68 3.54
N SER A 82 -14.29 -12.42 2.96
CA SER A 82 -14.49 -12.15 1.53
C SER A 82 -14.33 -10.67 1.15
N CYS A 83 -13.96 -9.78 2.08
CA CYS A 83 -13.73 -8.37 1.78
C CYS A 83 -12.54 -8.18 0.84
N ALA A 84 -12.75 -7.56 -0.32
CA ALA A 84 -11.67 -7.37 -1.29
C ALA A 84 -10.54 -6.46 -0.77
N HIS A 85 -10.80 -5.55 0.17
CA HIS A 85 -9.75 -4.75 0.82
C HIS A 85 -8.80 -5.64 1.64
N VAL A 86 -9.35 -6.54 2.46
CA VAL A 86 -8.60 -7.55 3.21
C VAL A 86 -7.85 -8.50 2.26
N LEU A 87 -8.53 -9.01 1.23
CA LEU A 87 -7.93 -9.95 0.27
C LEU A 87 -6.78 -9.33 -0.54
N LEU A 88 -6.90 -8.06 -0.96
CA LEU A 88 -5.83 -7.34 -1.65
C LEU A 88 -4.62 -7.11 -0.73
N GLN A 89 -4.85 -6.70 0.53
CA GLN A 89 -3.75 -6.52 1.48
C GLN A 89 -3.07 -7.86 1.82
N LYS A 90 -3.84 -8.94 2.00
CA LYS A 90 -3.32 -10.31 2.17
C LYS A 90 -2.40 -10.75 1.03
N THR A 91 -2.70 -10.36 -0.23
CA THR A 91 -1.81 -10.67 -1.35
C THR A 91 -0.46 -9.92 -1.32
N GLY A 92 -0.32 -8.91 -0.46
CA GLY A 92 0.97 -8.31 -0.08
C GLY A 92 1.56 -8.85 1.23
N HIS A 93 0.81 -9.66 2.00
CA HIS A 93 1.16 -10.14 3.33
C HIS A 93 1.23 -11.69 3.37
N LEU A 94 1.99 -12.27 2.44
CA LEU A 94 2.34 -13.70 2.40
C LEU A 94 3.82 -13.96 2.76
N THR A 95 4.47 -13.00 3.42
CA THR A 95 5.83 -13.12 3.93
C THR A 95 5.88 -12.82 5.42
N LEU A 96 6.27 -13.84 6.18
CA LEU A 96 6.72 -13.80 7.59
C LEU A 96 5.61 -13.54 8.62
N GLY A 97 5.67 -14.29 9.72
CA GLY A 97 4.88 -14.06 10.92
C GLY A 97 5.75 -13.48 12.04
N ASP A 98 5.11 -13.16 13.17
CA ASP A 98 5.72 -12.90 14.48
C ASP A 98 6.88 -11.87 14.49
N GLY A 99 6.58 -10.61 14.13
CA GLY A 99 7.54 -9.50 14.23
C GLY A 99 6.89 -8.14 14.51
N HIS A 100 7.16 -7.55 15.67
CA HIS A 100 6.85 -6.14 15.95
C HIS A 100 7.96 -5.23 15.39
N ALA A 101 7.72 -4.61 14.24
CA ALA A 101 8.46 -3.48 13.68
C ALA A 101 7.49 -2.69 12.77
N ASP A 102 7.25 -1.41 13.05
CA ASP A 102 7.90 -0.21 12.50
C ASP A 102 7.12 0.42 11.31
N HIS A 103 6.59 1.63 11.53
CA HIS A 103 5.59 2.28 10.66
C HIS A 103 6.23 3.32 9.75
N GLU A 104 6.74 2.88 8.60
CA GLU A 104 7.10 3.73 7.45
C GLU A 104 6.73 3.01 6.13
N SER A 105 6.23 3.67 5.09
CA SER A 105 5.82 5.07 4.95
C SER A 105 4.82 5.23 3.77
N TYR A 106 4.04 6.32 3.78
CA TYR A 106 3.48 6.87 2.54
C TYR A 106 3.32 8.40 2.63
N VAL A 107 4.43 9.11 2.48
CA VAL A 107 4.44 10.58 2.39
C VAL A 107 4.20 11.00 0.95
N MET A 108 3.21 11.84 0.71
CA MET A 108 3.01 12.55 -0.55
C MET A 108 3.19 14.06 -0.37
N GLN A 109 3.86 14.68 -1.33
CA GLN A 109 4.44 16.02 -1.21
C GLN A 109 3.46 17.10 -1.70
N ASN A 110 3.23 18.14 -0.88
CA ASN A 110 2.55 19.36 -1.29
C ASN A 110 3.56 20.50 -1.49
N SER A 111 3.43 21.26 -2.58
CA SER A 111 4.48 22.16 -3.09
C SER A 111 4.05 23.64 -3.08
N GLY A 112 4.52 24.39 -2.08
CA GLY A 112 4.42 25.85 -2.00
C GLY A 112 3.06 26.41 -1.54
N GLN A 113 2.95 27.67 -1.08
CA GLN A 113 3.95 28.74 -0.93
C GLN A 113 3.74 29.48 0.44
N GLY A 114 4.69 30.33 0.87
CA GLY A 114 4.72 30.97 2.21
C GLY A 114 3.71 32.13 2.44
N PHE A 115 3.80 32.95 3.50
CA PHE A 115 4.94 33.25 4.38
C PHE A 115 4.50 33.92 5.71
N ASN A 116 5.24 33.70 6.82
CA ASN A 116 5.34 34.52 8.06
C ASN A 116 4.02 34.77 8.84
N LYS A 117 3.98 35.08 10.15
CA LYS A 117 4.83 34.92 11.36
C LYS A 117 3.82 35.01 12.55
N ASP A 118 4.07 34.55 13.77
CA ASP A 118 5.29 34.08 14.43
C ASP A 118 4.99 32.76 15.22
N CYS A 119 5.70 32.25 16.24
CA CYS A 119 6.71 32.80 17.16
C CYS A 119 7.70 31.72 17.67
N GLU A 120 8.64 32.17 18.50
CA GLU A 120 9.77 31.45 19.10
C GLU A 120 9.41 30.28 20.05
N LEU A 121 10.03 29.12 19.79
CA LEU A 121 10.51 28.16 20.80
C LEU A 121 11.64 27.31 20.17
N GLU A 122 12.73 27.98 19.78
CA GLU A 122 13.95 27.29 19.31
C GLU A 122 14.81 26.83 20.50
N ASP A 123 14.99 25.53 20.66
CA ASP A 123 16.31 24.96 20.99
C ASP A 123 16.39 23.46 20.58
N SER A 124 17.61 22.94 20.45
CA SER A 124 17.96 21.51 20.44
C SER A 124 17.45 20.63 19.28
N LEU A 125 17.80 20.98 18.04
CA LEU A 125 17.85 20.02 16.90
C LEU A 125 19.05 20.25 15.97
N LYS A 126 19.63 19.14 15.48
CA LYS A 126 20.59 18.98 14.34
C LYS A 126 22.10 18.81 14.61
N GLU A 127 22.48 17.73 15.28
CA GLU A 127 23.65 16.90 14.88
C GLU A 127 23.21 15.43 15.14
N THR A 128 22.76 14.64 14.16
CA THR A 128 23.59 14.00 13.11
C THR A 128 22.89 13.78 11.75
N GLY A 129 21.56 13.73 11.69
CA GLY A 129 20.81 13.02 10.63
C GLY A 129 20.65 13.68 9.24
N PHE A 130 21.52 14.60 8.83
CA PHE A 130 21.32 15.35 7.56
C PHE A 130 22.02 14.73 6.33
N ASP A 131 23.07 13.92 6.52
CA ASP A 131 23.80 13.28 5.40
C ASP A 131 23.04 12.02 4.91
N ASP A 132 22.62 11.17 5.85
CA ASP A 132 21.99 9.88 5.56
C ASP A 132 20.67 9.99 4.78
N HIS A 133 19.80 10.97 5.09
CA HIS A 133 18.53 11.15 4.37
C HIS A 133 18.77 11.36 2.86
N LYS A 134 19.70 12.25 2.51
CA LYS A 134 20.02 12.58 1.12
C LYS A 134 20.65 11.40 0.37
N LYS A 135 21.45 10.60 1.07
CA LYS A 135 22.02 9.36 0.57
C LYS A 135 20.94 8.30 0.33
N LEU A 136 20.02 8.11 1.28
CA LEU A 136 18.89 7.17 1.19
C LEU A 136 17.88 7.55 0.12
N GLU A 137 17.63 8.85 -0.12
CA GLU A 137 16.81 9.33 -1.24
C GLU A 137 17.42 8.99 -2.60
N GLU A 138 18.73 9.21 -2.77
CA GLU A 138 19.43 8.89 -4.01
C GLU A 138 19.55 7.38 -4.23
N GLU A 139 19.76 6.59 -3.17
CA GLU A 139 19.75 5.13 -3.20
C GLU A 139 18.36 4.59 -3.60
N ASN A 140 17.28 5.07 -2.97
CA ASN A 140 15.90 4.73 -3.35
C ASN A 140 15.58 5.09 -4.81
N LYS A 141 16.08 6.21 -5.29
CA LYS A 141 15.94 6.67 -6.69
C LYS A 141 16.73 5.77 -7.66
N GLN A 142 17.88 5.24 -7.26
CA GLN A 142 18.65 4.29 -8.07
C GLN A 142 18.00 2.89 -8.08
N LEU A 143 17.54 2.38 -6.92
CA LEU A 143 16.79 1.12 -6.80
C LEU A 143 15.52 1.12 -7.68
N ARG A 144 14.81 2.24 -7.79
CA ARG A 144 13.65 2.39 -8.68
C ARG A 144 13.98 2.17 -10.17
N HIS A 145 15.21 2.48 -10.60
CA HIS A 145 15.66 2.25 -11.99
C HIS A 145 16.19 0.83 -12.23
N GLN A 146 16.54 0.07 -11.20
CA GLN A 146 17.13 -1.27 -11.34
C GLN A 146 16.19 -2.29 -12.01
N PHE A 147 14.87 -2.05 -11.98
CA PHE A 147 13.85 -2.98 -12.46
C PHE A 147 12.94 -2.38 -13.56
N VAL A 148 13.39 -1.36 -14.31
CA VAL A 148 12.63 -0.83 -15.47
C VAL A 148 13.00 -1.53 -16.78
N CYS A 149 12.04 -1.62 -17.69
CA CYS A 149 12.19 -2.24 -19.00
C CYS A 149 13.22 -1.49 -19.85
N ALA A 150 14.29 -2.18 -20.25
CA ALA A 150 15.37 -1.64 -21.09
C ALA A 150 14.95 -1.30 -22.54
N THR A 151 13.66 -1.38 -22.88
CA THR A 151 13.10 -1.03 -24.18
C THR A 151 12.25 0.24 -24.14
N CYS A 152 11.49 0.50 -23.05
CA CYS A 152 10.66 1.71 -22.93
C CYS A 152 11.04 2.64 -21.78
N LEU A 153 11.81 2.16 -20.78
CA LEU A 153 12.20 2.89 -19.56
C LEU A 153 11.03 3.44 -18.72
N GLN A 154 9.80 2.98 -19.00
CA GLN A 154 8.55 3.44 -18.35
C GLN A 154 7.97 2.38 -17.39
N GLU A 155 7.96 1.12 -17.82
CA GLU A 155 7.29 0.01 -17.13
C GLU A 155 8.29 -0.95 -16.50
N ARG A 156 7.90 -1.66 -15.44
CA ARG A 156 8.78 -2.64 -14.77
C ARG A 156 9.07 -3.87 -15.64
N THR A 157 10.24 -4.48 -15.45
CA THR A 157 10.57 -5.79 -16.00
C THR A 157 9.73 -6.87 -15.32
N CYS A 158 9.09 -7.73 -16.12
CA CYS A 158 8.20 -8.79 -15.60
C CYS A 158 8.15 -10.01 -16.51
N ILE A 159 9.13 -10.17 -17.41
CA ILE A 159 9.15 -11.23 -18.43
C ILE A 159 10.54 -11.86 -18.50
N SER A 160 10.65 -13.16 -18.21
CA SER A 160 11.82 -13.99 -18.45
C SER A 160 11.81 -14.56 -19.87
N PHE A 161 12.92 -14.40 -20.59
CA PHE A 161 13.10 -14.94 -21.94
C PHE A 161 13.71 -16.36 -21.92
N LEU A 162 12.94 -17.38 -22.32
CA LEU A 162 13.47 -18.75 -22.45
C LEU A 162 14.16 -18.96 -23.81
N PRO A 163 15.32 -19.65 -23.86
CA PRO A 163 16.00 -20.38 -22.78
C PRO A 163 17.23 -19.63 -22.23
N CYS A 164 17.14 -18.31 -21.97
CA CYS A 164 18.26 -17.51 -21.46
C CYS A 164 18.01 -16.82 -20.11
N SER A 165 16.81 -16.96 -19.55
CA SER A 165 16.33 -16.43 -18.26
C SER A 165 16.50 -14.92 -18.00
N HIS A 166 17.07 -14.13 -18.92
CA HIS A 166 17.17 -12.68 -18.80
C HIS A 166 15.78 -12.01 -18.72
N THR A 167 15.70 -11.00 -17.86
CA THR A 167 14.46 -10.33 -17.44
C THR A 167 14.54 -8.82 -17.65
N SER A 168 14.49 -8.41 -18.92
CA SER A 168 14.84 -7.06 -19.38
C SER A 168 13.70 -6.29 -20.04
N ALA A 169 12.50 -6.89 -20.13
CA ALA A 169 11.33 -6.29 -20.77
C ALA A 169 10.07 -6.31 -19.88
N CYS A 170 9.20 -5.32 -20.06
CA CYS A 170 7.81 -5.38 -19.63
C CYS A 170 6.96 -6.17 -20.63
N LEU A 171 5.75 -6.56 -20.22
CA LEU A 171 4.80 -7.34 -21.03
C LEU A 171 4.50 -6.73 -22.42
N MET A 172 4.42 -5.40 -22.52
CA MET A 172 4.09 -4.71 -23.78
C MET A 172 5.29 -4.59 -24.74
N CYS A 173 6.51 -4.70 -24.22
CA CYS A 173 7.73 -4.69 -25.02
C CYS A 173 8.19 -6.11 -25.39
N SER A 174 7.99 -7.10 -24.51
CA SER A 174 8.38 -8.49 -24.79
C SER A 174 7.65 -9.08 -25.99
N GLN A 175 6.38 -8.72 -26.19
CA GLN A 175 5.57 -9.10 -27.36
C GLN A 175 6.16 -8.65 -28.71
N LYS A 176 7.09 -7.69 -28.71
CA LYS A 176 7.71 -7.11 -29.91
C LYS A 176 9.15 -7.60 -30.14
N LEU A 177 9.65 -8.50 -29.28
CA LEU A 177 11.03 -9.01 -29.32
C LEU A 177 11.05 -10.48 -29.77
N GLN A 178 11.78 -10.76 -30.85
CA GLN A 178 12.08 -12.12 -31.31
C GLN A 178 13.38 -12.68 -30.71
N ASN A 179 14.25 -11.79 -30.22
CA ASN A 179 15.53 -12.12 -29.60
C ASN A 179 15.69 -11.34 -28.30
N CYS A 180 16.32 -11.95 -27.30
CA CYS A 180 16.61 -11.30 -26.02
C CYS A 180 17.59 -10.14 -26.22
N ASN A 181 17.21 -8.91 -25.84
CA ASN A 181 18.07 -7.73 -26.00
C ASN A 181 19.37 -7.76 -25.16
N ILE A 182 19.50 -8.63 -24.15
CA ILE A 182 20.72 -8.79 -23.35
C ILE A 182 21.74 -9.71 -24.01
N CYS A 183 21.31 -10.86 -24.55
CA CYS A 183 22.22 -11.91 -25.04
C CYS A 183 21.96 -12.38 -26.48
N GLN A 184 21.07 -11.70 -27.20
CA GLN A 184 20.65 -11.94 -28.60
C GLN A 184 20.14 -13.35 -28.93
N ARG A 185 19.94 -14.23 -27.93
CA ARG A 185 19.35 -15.56 -28.11
C ARG A 185 17.89 -15.42 -28.55
N HIS A 186 17.48 -16.21 -29.54
CA HIS A 186 16.09 -16.28 -29.99
C HIS A 186 15.16 -16.71 -28.83
N ILE A 187 14.01 -16.05 -28.73
CA ILE A 187 13.04 -16.26 -27.65
C ILE A 187 12.09 -17.38 -28.07
N ILE A 188 12.22 -18.54 -27.41
CA ILE A 188 11.34 -19.69 -27.66
C ILE A 188 10.00 -19.51 -26.92
N ALA A 189 10.05 -18.94 -25.71
CA ALA A 189 8.88 -18.64 -24.90
C ALA A 189 9.17 -17.52 -23.89
N THR A 190 8.10 -16.88 -23.41
CA THR A 190 8.13 -15.84 -22.37
C THR A 190 7.40 -16.32 -21.11
N VAL A 191 8.05 -16.26 -19.95
CA VAL A 191 7.41 -16.54 -18.66
C VAL A 191 7.22 -15.21 -17.92
N ARG A 192 6.00 -14.93 -17.43
CA ARG A 192 5.77 -13.75 -16.60
C ARG A 192 6.32 -14.00 -15.19
N THR A 193 7.23 -13.14 -14.76
CA THR A 193 7.76 -13.13 -13.39
C THR A 193 7.01 -12.11 -12.54
N TYR A 194 6.89 -12.43 -11.26
CA TYR A 194 6.47 -11.52 -10.22
C TYR A 194 7.65 -11.36 -9.27
N TYR A 195 8.14 -10.13 -9.13
CA TYR A 195 9.08 -9.74 -8.10
C TYR A 195 8.24 -9.12 -6.98
N CYS A 196 8.40 -9.62 -5.77
CA CYS A 196 7.88 -8.99 -4.56
C CYS A 196 8.68 -7.70 -4.29
#